data_AF-A0A2V8DWS7-F1
#
_entry.id   AF-A0A2V8DWS7-F1
#
_cell.length_a   1.000
_cell.length_b   1.000
_cell.length_c   1.000
_cell.angle_alpha   90.00
_cell.angle_beta   90.00
_cell.angle_gamma   90.00
#
_symmetry.space_group_name_H-M   'P 1'
#
loop_
_entity.id
_entity.type
_entity.pdbx_description
1 polymer ?
#
loop_
_entity_poly.entity_id
_entity_poly.type
_entity_poly.pdbx_seq_one_letter_code
_entity_poly.pdbx_strand_id
1 'polypeptide(L)'
;APSGMTVTVAGTNLTTSVDVLGQFQLAGVPSGNVQLEFKDGSVSASVQLSNVGEEELVQIQVSVSGTAATIVNEVRTSGKVRLCHVTGNGSYHLIEVSVSAEPAHRAHGDGAVGDRVPADPTKVFDANCQAVAATAAAVRIKKSTNGQDADEAPGPTIVVGSPVAWQYVVTNTGQVGLTNVAVADDKGVVVSCTSTTLAVGQSMTCTGSGVATLGQYTNVGTVTANSVAGPVKDSDASHYLGQLPGQVEGRKVQICHRTGNGQYHLIEISINAEPAHRAHGDAKVGEPVPGSPGKVFTASCGVS
;
A
#
# COMPACT_ATOMS: atom_id res chain seq x y z
N ALA A 1 22.17 18.09 -27.90
CA ALA A 1 23.62 18.19 -27.67
C ALA A 1 24.30 17.10 -28.49
N PRO A 2 25.55 17.25 -28.93
CA PRO A 2 26.26 16.10 -29.48
C PRO A 2 26.40 15.05 -28.37
N SER A 3 25.92 13.84 -28.63
CA SER A 3 26.03 12.70 -27.72
C SER A 3 27.48 12.33 -27.47
N GLY A 4 27.84 12.04 -26.23
CA GLY A 4 29.22 11.68 -25.87
C GLY A 4 30.06 12.85 -25.38
N MET A 5 29.49 14.04 -25.29
CA MET A 5 30.09 15.17 -24.57
C MET A 5 30.33 14.78 -23.11
N THR A 6 31.51 15.13 -22.60
CA THR A 6 31.87 14.90 -21.20
C THR A 6 31.61 16.17 -20.40
N VAL A 7 30.98 16.04 -19.24
CA VAL A 7 30.83 17.12 -18.26
C VAL A 7 31.65 16.81 -17.02
N THR A 8 32.40 17.80 -16.55
CA THR A 8 33.23 17.72 -15.35
C THR A 8 32.80 18.81 -14.37
N VAL A 9 32.73 18.48 -13.08
CA VAL A 9 32.52 19.49 -12.02
C VAL A 9 33.87 20.10 -11.68
N ALA A 10 34.04 21.38 -11.97
CA ALA A 10 35.30 22.11 -11.78
C ALA A 10 35.81 21.98 -10.34
N GLY A 11 37.12 21.73 -10.20
CA GLY A 11 37.77 21.52 -8.90
C GLY A 11 37.58 20.12 -8.30
N THR A 12 37.00 19.18 -9.04
CA THR A 12 36.82 17.79 -8.60
C THR A 12 37.24 16.80 -9.70
N ASN A 13 37.27 15.51 -9.37
CA ASN A 13 37.41 14.43 -10.35
C ASN A 13 36.05 13.90 -10.84
N LEU A 14 34.93 14.56 -10.49
CA LEU A 14 33.60 14.14 -10.88
C LEU A 14 33.38 14.44 -12.35
N THR A 15 33.14 13.39 -13.12
CA THR A 15 32.89 13.48 -14.54
C THR A 15 31.79 12.51 -14.94
N THR A 16 30.98 12.88 -15.93
CA THR A 16 29.98 12.00 -16.53
C THR A 16 29.78 12.36 -18.00
N SER A 17 29.09 11.51 -18.75
CA SER A 17 28.73 11.77 -20.15
C SER A 17 27.33 12.38 -20.24
N VAL A 18 27.16 13.21 -21.26
CA VAL A 18 25.89 13.81 -21.64
C VAL A 18 25.28 12.97 -22.76
N ASP A 19 24.01 12.58 -22.59
CA ASP A 19 23.30 11.79 -23.59
C ASP A 19 22.86 12.63 -24.81
N VAL A 20 22.21 11.97 -25.78
CA VAL A 20 21.70 12.59 -27.01
C VAL A 20 20.70 13.74 -26.75
N LEU A 21 19.97 13.69 -25.63
CA LEU A 21 18.97 14.68 -25.23
C LEU A 21 19.56 15.81 -24.36
N GLY A 22 20.87 15.78 -24.11
CA GLY A 22 21.52 16.72 -23.20
C GLY A 22 21.34 16.37 -21.73
N GLN A 23 20.87 15.17 -21.40
CA GLN A 23 20.61 14.76 -20.03
C GLN A 23 21.81 14.04 -19.41
N PHE A 24 22.00 14.27 -18.12
CA PHE A 24 23.00 13.57 -17.31
C PHE A 24 22.64 13.70 -15.82
N GLN A 25 23.32 12.90 -15.00
CA GLN A 25 23.16 12.90 -13.55
C GLN A 25 24.50 13.12 -12.87
N LEU A 26 24.51 13.94 -11.83
CA LEU A 26 25.65 14.17 -10.96
C LEU A 26 25.34 13.74 -9.54
N ALA A 27 26.23 12.92 -9.00
CA ALA A 27 26.23 12.46 -7.62
C ALA A 27 27.52 12.92 -6.92
N GLY A 28 27.42 13.27 -5.63
CA GLY A 28 28.59 13.67 -4.83
C GLY A 28 29.13 15.07 -5.14
N VAL A 29 28.32 15.93 -5.79
CA VAL A 29 28.70 17.31 -6.10
C VAL A 29 28.93 18.09 -4.79
N PRO A 30 30.01 18.87 -4.67
CA PRO A 30 30.23 19.72 -3.50
C PRO A 30 29.08 20.69 -3.27
N SER A 31 28.75 20.95 -2.01
CA SER A 31 27.69 21.90 -1.66
C SER A 31 28.09 23.33 -2.03
N GLY A 32 27.08 24.15 -2.34
CA GLY A 32 27.26 25.53 -2.78
C GLY A 32 27.29 25.68 -4.30
N ASN A 33 28.02 26.69 -4.78
CA ASN A 33 28.07 27.01 -6.20
C ASN A 33 29.26 26.31 -6.85
N VAL A 34 29.00 25.52 -7.90
CA VAL A 34 30.03 24.84 -8.69
C VAL A 34 29.92 25.22 -10.16
N GLN A 35 31.02 25.09 -10.90
CA GLN A 35 31.03 25.28 -12.34
C GLN A 35 31.07 23.91 -13.03
N LEU A 36 30.17 23.71 -13.99
CA LEU A 36 30.18 22.54 -14.86
C LEU A 36 30.92 22.90 -16.14
N GLU A 37 31.91 22.09 -16.51
CA GLU A 37 32.71 22.23 -17.72
C GLU A 37 32.32 21.14 -18.71
N PHE A 38 31.91 21.52 -19.92
CA PHE A 38 31.51 20.62 -20.99
C PHE A 38 32.59 20.57 -22.06
N LYS A 39 33.03 19.37 -22.41
CA LYS A 39 34.07 19.13 -23.43
C LYS A 39 33.63 18.07 -24.42
N ASP A 40 33.77 18.39 -25.71
CA ASP A 40 33.65 17.45 -26.82
C ASP A 40 34.50 17.93 -28.00
N GLY A 41 35.66 17.29 -28.22
CA GLY A 41 36.61 17.71 -29.25
C GLY A 41 37.01 19.18 -29.13
N SER A 42 36.48 20.03 -30.02
CA SER A 42 36.71 21.48 -30.06
C SER A 42 35.75 22.31 -29.20
N VAL A 43 34.69 21.70 -28.67
CA VAL A 43 33.72 22.39 -27.81
C VAL A 43 34.28 22.51 -26.39
N SER A 44 34.30 23.74 -25.87
CA SER A 44 34.59 24.05 -24.47
C SER A 44 33.56 25.06 -23.99
N ALA A 45 32.60 24.59 -23.20
CA ALA A 45 31.53 25.40 -22.65
C ALA A 45 31.46 25.24 -21.13
N SER A 46 30.88 26.22 -20.44
CA SER A 46 30.65 26.09 -19.01
C SER A 46 29.34 26.72 -18.58
N VAL A 47 28.78 26.22 -17.47
CA VAL A 47 27.61 26.79 -16.80
C VAL A 47 27.77 26.68 -15.30
N GLN A 48 27.24 27.64 -14.56
CA GLN A 48 27.22 27.59 -13.10
C GLN A 48 26.02 26.79 -12.61
N LEU A 49 26.26 25.82 -11.73
CA LEU A 49 25.25 25.13 -10.95
C LEU A 49 25.27 25.72 -9.54
N SER A 50 24.20 26.43 -9.16
CA SER A 50 24.19 27.22 -7.93
C SER A 50 23.50 26.52 -6.77
N ASN A 51 23.91 26.77 -5.52
CA ASN A 51 23.23 26.32 -4.30
C ASN A 51 23.03 24.80 -4.19
N VAL A 52 23.98 23.98 -4.65
CA VAL A 52 23.90 22.52 -4.50
C VAL A 52 23.85 22.17 -3.01
N GLY A 53 22.88 21.34 -2.61
CA GLY A 53 22.73 20.86 -1.24
C GLY A 53 23.77 19.80 -0.87
N GLU A 54 23.94 19.54 0.42
CA GLU A 54 24.78 18.43 0.87
C GLU A 54 24.20 17.08 0.42
N GLU A 55 25.06 16.21 -0.13
CA GLU A 55 24.72 14.87 -0.58
C GLU A 55 23.54 14.80 -1.59
N GLU A 56 23.33 15.88 -2.34
CA GLU A 56 22.26 16.01 -3.32
C GLU A 56 22.57 15.24 -4.61
N LEU A 57 21.55 14.60 -5.18
CA LEU A 57 21.59 14.00 -6.50
C LEU A 57 20.96 14.97 -7.49
N VAL A 58 21.72 15.41 -8.49
CA VAL A 58 21.28 16.45 -9.43
C VAL A 58 21.14 15.83 -10.82
N GLN A 59 19.93 15.84 -11.37
CA GLN A 59 19.65 15.49 -12.76
C GLN A 59 19.52 16.77 -13.57
N ILE A 60 20.29 16.87 -14.64
CA ILE A 60 20.41 18.09 -15.44
C ILE A 60 20.13 17.76 -16.89
N GLN A 61 19.32 18.61 -17.53
CA GLN A 61 19.28 18.71 -18.97
C GLN A 61 19.99 20.01 -19.39
N VAL A 62 20.97 19.91 -20.27
CA VAL A 62 21.74 21.04 -20.78
C VAL A 62 21.50 21.26 -22.27
N SER A 63 21.52 22.51 -22.69
CA SER A 63 21.70 22.92 -24.07
C SER A 63 23.06 23.60 -24.21
N VAL A 64 23.90 23.06 -25.10
CA VAL A 64 25.24 23.58 -25.39
C VAL A 64 25.26 24.09 -26.83
N SER A 65 25.70 25.34 -27.01
CA SER A 65 25.82 26.01 -28.30
C SER A 65 27.11 26.81 -28.35
N GLY A 66 28.06 26.39 -29.19
CA GLY A 66 29.39 26.99 -29.22
C GLY A 66 30.10 26.86 -27.88
N THR A 67 30.46 27.99 -27.27
CA THR A 67 31.12 28.05 -25.95
C THR A 67 30.13 28.28 -24.79
N ALA A 68 28.83 28.39 -25.08
CA ALA A 68 27.81 28.62 -24.07
C ALA A 68 27.08 27.32 -23.71
N ALA A 69 26.92 27.07 -22.41
CA ALA A 69 26.05 26.02 -21.89
C ALA A 69 24.93 26.65 -21.06
N THR A 70 23.73 26.09 -21.16
CA THR A 70 22.53 26.55 -20.45
C THR A 70 21.83 25.35 -19.83
N ILE A 71 21.51 25.45 -18.54
CA ILE A 71 20.68 24.46 -17.86
C ILE A 71 19.24 24.68 -18.32
N VAL A 72 18.69 23.70 -19.04
CA VAL A 72 17.32 23.70 -19.58
C VAL A 72 16.36 23.19 -18.53
N ASN A 73 16.75 22.13 -17.82
CA ASN A 73 15.97 21.55 -16.75
C ASN A 73 16.90 21.04 -15.66
N GLU A 74 16.44 21.09 -14.42
CA GLU A 74 17.19 20.65 -13.26
C GLU A 74 16.24 20.06 -12.23
N VAL A 75 16.49 18.80 -11.87
CA VAL A 75 15.76 18.10 -10.83
C VAL A 75 16.76 17.72 -9.75
N ARG A 76 16.42 18.10 -8.52
CA ARG A 76 17.25 17.86 -7.35
C ARG A 76 16.55 16.94 -6.37
N THR A 77 17.27 15.93 -5.94
CA THR A 77 16.79 14.99 -4.95
C THR A 77 17.77 14.97 -3.79
N SER A 78 17.26 15.19 -2.58
CA SER A 78 18.00 15.08 -1.33
C SER A 78 17.29 14.09 -0.40
N GLY A 79 18.01 13.65 0.64
CA GLY A 79 17.50 12.70 1.61
C GLY A 79 18.29 11.39 1.62
N LYS A 80 17.74 10.41 2.34
CA LYS A 80 18.34 9.10 2.54
C LYS A 80 17.51 8.00 1.90
N VAL A 81 18.19 6.96 1.45
CA VAL A 81 17.57 5.72 0.94
C VAL A 81 18.06 4.54 1.75
N ARG A 82 17.19 3.55 1.89
CA ARG A 82 17.50 2.29 2.57
C ARG A 82 17.83 1.22 1.55
N LEU A 83 19.03 0.65 1.64
CA LEU A 83 19.50 -0.42 0.75
C LEU A 83 19.92 -1.65 1.55
N CYS A 84 19.73 -2.81 0.96
CA CYS A 84 20.28 -4.08 1.39
C CYS A 84 21.68 -4.21 0.81
N HIS A 85 22.68 -4.06 1.67
CA HIS A 85 24.08 -4.07 1.33
C HIS A 85 24.69 -5.45 1.44
N VAL A 86 25.44 -5.85 0.41
CA VAL A 86 26.18 -7.12 0.40
C VAL A 86 27.47 -7.00 1.20
N THR A 87 27.61 -7.75 2.28
CA THR A 87 28.84 -7.79 3.06
C THR A 87 29.84 -8.76 2.45
N GLY A 88 31.14 -8.62 2.75
CA GLY A 88 32.22 -9.42 2.15
C GLY A 88 32.17 -10.95 2.40
N ASN A 89 31.27 -11.41 3.28
CA ASN A 89 30.96 -12.82 3.53
C ASN A 89 29.71 -13.32 2.78
N GLY A 90 29.09 -12.49 1.93
CA GLY A 90 27.87 -12.81 1.19
C GLY A 90 26.56 -12.69 1.97
N SER A 91 26.58 -12.21 3.22
CA SER A 91 25.35 -11.83 3.94
C SER A 91 24.86 -10.45 3.52
N TYR A 92 23.62 -10.11 3.87
CA TYR A 92 23.04 -8.82 3.56
C TYR A 92 22.55 -8.15 4.85
N HIS A 93 22.73 -6.85 4.94
CA HIS A 93 22.16 -6.04 6.01
C HIS A 93 21.67 -4.71 5.46
N LEU A 94 20.80 -4.08 6.23
CA LEU A 94 20.23 -2.80 5.87
C LEU A 94 21.22 -1.66 6.17
N ILE A 95 21.47 -0.82 5.18
CA ILE A 95 22.17 0.45 5.32
C ILE A 95 21.23 1.60 4.97
N GLU A 96 21.54 2.79 5.50
CA GLU A 96 20.91 4.03 5.08
C GLU A 96 21.98 4.96 4.53
N VAL A 97 21.83 5.35 3.27
CA VAL A 97 22.82 6.16 2.54
C VAL A 97 22.15 7.36 1.90
N SER A 98 22.92 8.38 1.51
CA SER A 98 22.35 9.47 0.73
C SER A 98 21.84 9.00 -0.62
N VAL A 99 20.83 9.69 -1.14
CA VAL A 99 20.36 9.51 -2.53
C VAL A 99 21.48 9.68 -3.55
N SER A 100 22.51 10.48 -3.26
CA SER A 100 23.70 10.60 -4.12
C SER A 100 24.64 9.40 -4.05
N ALA A 101 24.68 8.64 -2.96
CA ALA A 101 25.50 7.44 -2.85
C ALA A 101 24.81 6.20 -3.44
N GLU A 102 23.47 6.22 -3.56
CA GLU A 102 22.67 5.10 -4.07
C GLU A 102 23.18 4.50 -5.39
N PRO A 103 23.50 5.28 -6.46
CA PRO A 103 23.99 4.71 -7.70
C PRO A 103 25.28 3.90 -7.54
N ALA A 104 26.20 4.38 -6.70
CA ALA A 104 27.47 3.68 -6.42
C ALA A 104 27.25 2.41 -5.60
N HIS A 105 26.30 2.44 -4.66
CA HIS A 105 25.91 1.26 -3.89
C HIS A 105 25.29 0.18 -4.79
N ARG A 106 24.34 0.55 -5.63
CA ARG A 106 23.71 -0.35 -6.60
C ARG A 106 24.70 -0.94 -7.59
N ALA A 107 25.68 -0.15 -8.05
CA ALA A 107 26.69 -0.60 -9.01
C ALA A 107 27.57 -1.75 -8.49
N HIS A 108 27.71 -1.92 -7.16
CA HIS A 108 28.50 -3.00 -6.57
C HIS A 108 27.67 -4.11 -5.90
N GLY A 109 26.35 -4.12 -6.11
CA GLY A 109 25.50 -5.26 -5.75
C GLY A 109 24.44 -4.99 -4.69
N ASP A 110 24.30 -3.75 -4.21
CA ASP A 110 23.25 -3.40 -3.27
C ASP A 110 21.91 -3.21 -3.98
N GLY A 111 20.80 -3.41 -3.27
CA GLY A 111 19.46 -3.19 -3.80
C GLY A 111 18.49 -2.75 -2.72
N ALA A 112 17.42 -2.06 -3.09
CA ALA A 112 16.35 -1.75 -2.15
C ALA A 112 15.56 -3.02 -1.80
N VAL A 113 14.80 -2.96 -0.71
CA VAL A 113 13.83 -4.01 -0.38
C VAL A 113 12.86 -4.20 -1.56
N GLY A 114 12.68 -5.44 -1.99
CA GLY A 114 11.89 -5.83 -3.15
C GLY A 114 12.70 -5.93 -4.45
N ASP A 115 13.88 -5.32 -4.55
CA ASP A 115 14.71 -5.45 -5.75
C ASP A 115 15.22 -6.88 -5.91
N ARG A 116 15.48 -7.27 -7.16
CA ARG A 116 16.17 -8.53 -7.45
C ARG A 116 17.58 -8.46 -6.90
N VAL A 117 18.03 -9.57 -6.31
CA VAL A 117 19.41 -9.70 -5.85
C VAL A 117 20.31 -9.76 -7.09
N PRO A 118 21.28 -8.83 -7.27
CA PRO A 118 22.09 -8.79 -8.49
C PRO A 118 22.86 -10.09 -8.77
N ALA A 119 23.31 -10.79 -7.73
CA ALA A 119 24.01 -12.06 -7.83
C ALA A 119 23.09 -13.28 -8.08
N ASP A 120 21.78 -13.15 -7.80
CA ASP A 120 20.80 -14.22 -7.98
C ASP A 120 19.45 -13.62 -8.39
N PRO A 121 19.19 -13.44 -9.70
CA PRO A 121 17.96 -12.83 -10.19
C PRO A 121 16.68 -13.62 -9.88
N THR A 122 16.78 -14.85 -9.35
CA THR A 122 15.63 -15.64 -8.88
C THR A 122 15.18 -15.23 -7.48
N LYS A 123 16.00 -14.44 -6.79
CA LYS A 123 15.75 -13.93 -5.44
C LYS A 123 15.57 -12.43 -5.43
N VAL A 124 14.97 -11.97 -4.34
CA VAL A 124 14.68 -10.56 -4.05
C VAL A 124 14.99 -10.27 -2.59
N PHE A 125 15.27 -9.02 -2.27
CA PHE A 125 15.47 -8.60 -0.89
C PHE A 125 14.14 -8.49 -0.15
N ASP A 126 13.95 -9.26 0.92
CA ASP A 126 12.81 -9.08 1.82
C ASP A 126 12.98 -7.85 2.73
N ALA A 127 11.99 -7.60 3.61
CA ALA A 127 12.03 -6.46 4.52
C ALA A 127 13.20 -6.48 5.54
N ASN A 128 13.82 -7.63 5.74
CA ASN A 128 14.99 -7.85 6.60
C ASN A 128 16.28 -8.00 5.79
N CYS A 129 16.25 -7.60 4.52
CA CYS A 129 17.34 -7.73 3.56
C CYS A 129 17.79 -9.18 3.30
N GLN A 130 16.96 -10.17 3.60
CA GLN A 130 17.27 -11.56 3.24
C GLN A 130 16.93 -11.81 1.78
N ALA A 131 17.77 -12.59 1.11
CA ALA A 131 17.52 -13.03 -0.26
C ALA A 131 16.48 -14.16 -0.24
N VAL A 132 15.23 -13.84 -0.54
CA VAL A 132 14.10 -14.79 -0.60
C VAL A 132 13.71 -15.09 -2.04
N ALA A 133 13.09 -16.23 -2.29
CA ALA A 133 12.61 -16.58 -3.63
C ALA A 133 11.57 -15.57 -4.13
N ALA A 134 11.75 -15.05 -5.35
CA ALA A 134 10.82 -14.08 -5.92
C ALA A 134 9.38 -14.62 -6.01
N THR A 135 9.18 -15.93 -6.14
CA THR A 135 7.85 -16.57 -6.30
C THR A 135 6.91 -16.42 -5.09
N ALA A 136 7.33 -15.76 -4.01
CA ALA A 136 6.55 -15.61 -2.79
C ALA A 136 5.62 -14.37 -2.77
N ALA A 137 5.21 -13.85 -3.94
CA ALA A 137 4.25 -12.75 -4.01
C ALA A 137 2.81 -13.26 -3.74
N ALA A 138 2.09 -12.59 -2.84
CA ALA A 138 0.71 -12.92 -2.53
C ALA A 138 -0.02 -11.67 -2.00
N VAL A 139 -1.32 -11.59 -2.28
CA VAL A 139 -2.21 -10.56 -1.75
C VAL A 139 -3.45 -11.25 -1.23
N ARG A 140 -4.06 -10.70 -0.17
CA ARG A 140 -5.34 -11.12 0.36
C ARG A 140 -6.29 -9.95 0.43
N ILE A 141 -7.55 -10.14 0.07
CA ILE A 141 -8.64 -9.19 0.32
C ILE A 141 -9.65 -9.82 1.27
N LYS A 142 -10.18 -9.02 2.20
CA LYS A 142 -11.31 -9.39 3.03
C LYS A 142 -12.36 -8.30 3.00
N LYS A 143 -13.59 -8.66 2.67
CA LYS A 143 -14.71 -7.77 2.43
C LYS A 143 -15.75 -7.92 3.54
N SER A 144 -16.31 -6.79 3.98
CA SER A 144 -17.43 -6.78 4.92
C SER A 144 -18.54 -5.85 4.46
N THR A 145 -19.76 -6.11 4.92
CA THR A 145 -20.95 -5.30 4.67
C THR A 145 -21.50 -4.80 6.00
N ASN A 146 -21.53 -3.47 6.19
CA ASN A 146 -21.92 -2.82 7.45
C ASN A 146 -21.19 -3.38 8.69
N GLY A 147 -19.90 -3.70 8.52
CA GLY A 147 -19.05 -4.26 9.59
C GLY A 147 -19.18 -5.76 9.81
N GLN A 148 -20.04 -6.46 9.06
CA GLN A 148 -20.20 -7.92 9.13
C GLN A 148 -19.43 -8.62 8.02
N ASP A 149 -18.68 -9.65 8.40
CA ASP A 149 -18.13 -10.63 7.45
C ASP A 149 -19.29 -11.45 6.89
N ALA A 150 -19.55 -11.32 5.59
CA ALA A 150 -20.77 -11.79 4.95
C ALA A 150 -20.46 -12.67 3.72
N ASP A 151 -19.45 -13.54 3.87
CA ASP A 151 -19.01 -14.48 2.83
C ASP A 151 -20.13 -15.37 2.29
N GLU A 152 -21.10 -15.69 3.15
CA GLU A 152 -22.19 -16.61 2.83
C GLU A 152 -23.54 -15.88 2.80
N ALA A 153 -24.39 -16.32 1.87
CA ALA A 153 -25.78 -15.89 1.83
C ALA A 153 -26.54 -16.40 3.09
N PRO A 154 -27.50 -15.62 3.62
CA PRO A 154 -28.02 -14.38 3.05
C PRO A 154 -27.22 -13.11 3.39
N GLY A 155 -26.26 -13.19 4.32
CA GLY A 155 -25.62 -12.02 4.91
C GLY A 155 -26.55 -11.20 5.83
N PRO A 156 -26.14 -10.00 6.27
CA PRO A 156 -27.00 -9.11 7.07
C PRO A 156 -28.29 -8.75 6.33
N THR A 157 -29.39 -8.65 7.07
CA THR A 157 -30.64 -8.10 6.53
C THR A 157 -30.58 -6.57 6.58
N ILE A 158 -30.87 -5.91 5.46
CA ILE A 158 -30.82 -4.45 5.35
C ILE A 158 -32.15 -3.96 4.79
N VAL A 159 -32.71 -2.91 5.40
CA VAL A 159 -33.94 -2.30 4.88
C VAL A 159 -33.67 -1.68 3.51
N VAL A 160 -34.53 -1.95 2.53
CA VAL A 160 -34.42 -1.35 1.19
C VAL A 160 -34.39 0.17 1.29
N GLY A 161 -33.45 0.81 0.59
CA GLY A 161 -33.23 2.25 0.66
C GLY A 161 -32.26 2.70 1.75
N SER A 162 -31.87 1.82 2.68
CA SER A 162 -30.85 2.13 3.70
C SER A 162 -29.44 2.12 3.11
N PRO A 163 -28.52 2.92 3.69
CA PRO A 163 -27.13 2.94 3.27
C PRO A 163 -26.45 1.59 3.53
N VAL A 164 -25.59 1.19 2.59
CA VAL A 164 -24.71 0.04 2.70
C VAL A 164 -23.27 0.54 2.62
N ALA A 165 -22.48 0.25 3.65
CA ALA A 165 -21.06 0.51 3.71
C ALA A 165 -20.30 -0.79 3.47
N TRP A 166 -19.44 -0.80 2.45
CA TRP A 166 -18.52 -1.90 2.19
C TRP A 166 -17.11 -1.51 2.60
N GLN A 167 -16.46 -2.41 3.32
CA GLN A 167 -15.05 -2.28 3.67
C GLN A 167 -14.28 -3.42 3.04
N TYR A 168 -13.11 -3.12 2.49
CA TYR A 168 -12.21 -4.07 1.86
C TYR A 168 -10.84 -3.94 2.53
N VAL A 169 -10.45 -4.90 3.35
CA VAL A 169 -9.12 -4.95 3.97
C VAL A 169 -8.21 -5.72 3.03
N VAL A 170 -7.26 -5.01 2.41
CA VAL A 170 -6.27 -5.58 1.51
C VAL A 170 -4.97 -5.76 2.29
N THR A 171 -4.37 -6.95 2.23
CA THR A 171 -3.14 -7.30 2.95
C THR A 171 -2.14 -7.93 1.99
N ASN A 172 -0.89 -7.48 2.04
CA ASN A 172 0.21 -8.18 1.39
C ASN A 172 0.65 -9.36 2.27
N THR A 173 0.23 -10.56 1.90
CA THR A 173 0.58 -11.81 2.59
C THR A 173 1.82 -12.49 2.02
N GLY A 174 2.42 -11.91 0.98
CA GLY A 174 3.65 -12.39 0.37
C GLY A 174 4.92 -11.91 1.07
N GLN A 175 6.06 -12.19 0.45
CA GLN A 175 7.39 -11.80 0.95
C GLN A 175 8.04 -10.66 0.13
N VAL A 176 7.28 -10.05 -0.77
CA VAL A 176 7.75 -8.94 -1.63
C VAL A 176 6.78 -7.77 -1.59
N GLY A 177 7.26 -6.55 -1.79
CA GLY A 177 6.41 -5.37 -1.88
C GLY A 177 5.45 -5.42 -3.06
N LEU A 178 4.25 -4.86 -2.88
CA LEU A 178 3.23 -4.73 -3.91
C LEU A 178 3.09 -3.28 -4.36
N THR A 179 2.86 -3.09 -5.66
CA THR A 179 2.61 -1.80 -6.31
C THR A 179 1.38 -1.87 -7.20
N ASN A 180 0.83 -0.72 -7.60
CA ASN A 180 -0.41 -0.64 -8.37
C ASN A 180 -1.54 -1.47 -7.76
N VAL A 181 -1.64 -1.48 -6.42
CA VAL A 181 -2.70 -2.18 -5.70
C VAL A 181 -4.01 -1.46 -5.98
N ALA A 182 -4.97 -2.17 -6.57
CA ALA A 182 -6.28 -1.65 -6.92
C ALA A 182 -7.37 -2.66 -6.57
N VAL A 183 -8.54 -2.17 -6.16
CA VAL A 183 -9.71 -3.00 -5.86
C VAL A 183 -10.84 -2.63 -6.80
N ALA A 184 -11.42 -3.65 -7.43
CA ALA A 184 -12.62 -3.54 -8.25
C ALA A 184 -13.76 -4.34 -7.62
N ASP A 185 -15.00 -3.98 -7.93
CA ASP A 185 -16.21 -4.66 -7.45
C ASP A 185 -17.07 -5.07 -8.65
N ASP A 186 -17.54 -6.32 -8.69
CA ASP A 186 -18.28 -6.87 -9.83
C ASP A 186 -19.65 -6.21 -10.08
N LYS A 187 -20.18 -5.45 -9.10
CA LYS A 187 -21.42 -4.68 -9.23
C LYS A 187 -21.19 -3.21 -9.58
N GLY A 188 -19.96 -2.82 -9.89
CA GLY A 188 -19.63 -1.46 -10.28
C GLY A 188 -19.60 -0.47 -9.10
N VAL A 189 -19.44 -0.96 -7.87
CA VAL A 189 -19.18 -0.09 -6.71
C VAL A 189 -17.86 0.64 -6.91
N VAL A 190 -17.87 1.96 -6.74
CA VAL A 190 -16.64 2.76 -6.75
C VAL A 190 -15.89 2.54 -5.44
N VAL A 191 -14.73 1.89 -5.51
CA VAL A 191 -13.90 1.57 -4.34
C VAL A 191 -12.75 2.56 -4.22
N SER A 192 -12.60 3.18 -3.04
CA SER A 192 -11.53 4.13 -2.71
C SER A 192 -10.55 3.52 -1.72
N CYS A 193 -9.26 3.47 -2.07
CA CYS A 193 -8.17 2.95 -1.23
C CYS A 193 -7.25 4.08 -0.75
N THR A 194 -6.61 3.90 0.42
CA THR A 194 -5.69 4.90 1.00
C THR A 194 -4.28 4.88 0.42
N SER A 195 -3.92 3.82 -0.30
CA SER A 195 -2.59 3.61 -0.90
C SER A 195 -2.71 2.79 -2.18
N THR A 196 -1.70 2.87 -3.03
CA THR A 196 -1.50 2.00 -4.19
C THR A 196 -0.29 1.06 -4.02
N THR A 197 0.34 1.08 -2.85
CA THR A 197 1.48 0.23 -2.49
C THR A 197 1.27 -0.43 -1.12
N LEU A 198 1.80 -1.64 -0.96
CA LEU A 198 1.81 -2.37 0.31
C LEU A 198 3.17 -3.03 0.52
N ALA A 199 3.86 -2.66 1.61
CA ALA A 199 5.02 -3.40 2.08
C ALA A 199 4.63 -4.81 2.55
N VAL A 200 5.62 -5.68 2.74
CA VAL A 200 5.41 -7.05 3.26
C VAL A 200 4.68 -7.01 4.59
N GLY A 201 3.59 -7.79 4.71
CA GLY A 201 2.75 -7.86 5.91
C GLY A 201 1.88 -6.63 6.18
N GLN A 202 1.98 -5.57 5.37
CA GLN A 202 1.15 -4.38 5.52
C GLN A 202 -0.28 -4.63 5.04
N SER A 203 -1.23 -4.01 5.73
CA SER A 203 -2.62 -3.92 5.31
C SER A 203 -3.05 -2.48 5.05
N MET A 204 -4.06 -2.32 4.20
CA MET A 204 -4.79 -1.07 4.01
C MET A 204 -6.29 -1.34 3.95
N THR A 205 -7.08 -0.30 4.19
CA THR A 205 -8.53 -0.36 4.10
C THR A 205 -9.01 0.45 2.91
N CYS A 206 -9.74 -0.19 2.01
CA CYS A 206 -10.52 0.47 0.98
C CYS A 206 -12.00 0.49 1.37
N THR A 207 -12.75 1.45 0.83
CA THR A 207 -14.16 1.64 1.15
C THR A 207 -15.00 1.85 -0.10
N GLY A 208 -16.25 1.40 -0.04
CA GLY A 208 -17.27 1.66 -1.04
C GLY A 208 -18.63 1.88 -0.34
N SER A 209 -19.56 2.52 -1.03
CA SER A 209 -20.90 2.79 -0.48
C SER A 209 -21.99 2.58 -1.52
N GLY A 210 -23.17 2.19 -1.05
CA GLY A 210 -24.35 2.03 -1.88
C GLY A 210 -25.63 2.09 -1.06
N VAL A 211 -26.72 1.64 -1.67
CA VAL A 211 -28.05 1.61 -1.07
C VAL A 211 -28.64 0.21 -1.26
N ALA A 212 -29.26 -0.34 -0.23
CA ALA A 212 -29.80 -1.69 -0.29
C ALA A 212 -31.00 -1.78 -1.25
N THR A 213 -30.98 -2.78 -2.12
CA THR A 213 -32.09 -3.14 -3.02
C THR A 213 -32.83 -4.36 -2.51
N LEU A 214 -34.09 -4.54 -2.91
CA LEU A 214 -34.89 -5.68 -2.48
C LEU A 214 -34.29 -7.03 -2.92
N GLY A 215 -34.26 -8.01 -2.02
CA GLY A 215 -33.85 -9.37 -2.31
C GLY A 215 -32.40 -9.69 -1.94
N GLN A 216 -31.97 -10.91 -2.29
CA GLN A 216 -30.59 -11.34 -2.05
C GLN A 216 -29.65 -10.55 -2.94
N TYR A 217 -28.62 -9.97 -2.33
CA TYR A 217 -27.53 -9.30 -3.00
C TYR A 217 -26.22 -10.05 -2.72
N THR A 218 -25.37 -10.12 -3.74
CA THR A 218 -24.00 -10.62 -3.68
C THR A 218 -23.12 -9.65 -4.46
N ASN A 219 -21.97 -9.29 -3.90
CA ASN A 219 -20.89 -8.66 -4.66
C ASN A 219 -19.53 -9.24 -4.28
N VAL A 220 -18.62 -9.25 -5.25
CA VAL A 220 -17.27 -9.78 -5.14
C VAL A 220 -16.30 -8.63 -5.31
N GLY A 221 -15.55 -8.34 -4.25
CA GLY A 221 -14.39 -7.46 -4.32
C GLY A 221 -13.20 -8.23 -4.85
N THR A 222 -12.52 -7.71 -5.88
CA THR A 222 -11.29 -8.28 -6.44
C THR A 222 -10.16 -7.29 -6.29
N VAL A 223 -9.07 -7.70 -5.62
CA VAL A 223 -7.82 -6.94 -5.62
C VAL A 223 -6.91 -7.43 -6.72
N THR A 224 -6.23 -6.51 -7.39
CA THR A 224 -5.07 -6.79 -8.24
C THR A 224 -3.88 -5.95 -7.78
N ALA A 225 -2.68 -6.49 -7.96
CA ALA A 225 -1.44 -5.76 -7.70
C ALA A 225 -0.29 -6.31 -8.57
N ASN A 226 0.74 -5.48 -8.74
CA ASN A 226 1.99 -5.87 -9.37
C ASN A 226 3.05 -6.21 -8.31
N SER A 227 3.91 -7.16 -8.62
CA SER A 227 5.12 -7.47 -7.87
C SER A 227 6.29 -7.72 -8.82
N VAL A 228 7.49 -7.77 -8.27
CA VAL A 228 8.72 -8.17 -8.98
C VAL A 228 8.70 -9.60 -9.51
N ALA A 229 7.77 -10.44 -9.03
CA ALA A 229 7.54 -11.80 -9.46
C ALA A 229 6.39 -11.95 -10.47
N GLY A 230 5.68 -10.86 -10.76
CA GLY A 230 4.50 -10.85 -11.61
C GLY A 230 3.25 -10.32 -10.90
N PRO A 231 2.12 -10.25 -11.61
CA PRO A 231 0.87 -9.78 -11.04
C PRO A 231 0.28 -10.80 -10.06
N VAL A 232 -0.35 -10.30 -9.00
CA VAL A 232 -1.11 -11.09 -8.02
C VAL A 232 -2.55 -10.58 -7.97
N LYS A 233 -3.47 -11.46 -7.58
CA LYS A 233 -4.88 -11.14 -7.39
C LYS A 233 -5.50 -11.98 -6.29
N ASP A 234 -6.54 -11.46 -5.68
CA ASP A 234 -7.40 -12.20 -4.75
C ASP A 234 -8.83 -11.66 -4.83
N SER A 235 -9.81 -12.43 -4.35
CA SER A 235 -11.23 -12.08 -4.44
C SER A 235 -11.99 -12.54 -3.21
N ASP A 236 -12.90 -11.69 -2.71
CA ASP A 236 -13.71 -11.99 -1.53
C ASP A 236 -15.15 -11.54 -1.76
N ALA A 237 -16.09 -12.45 -1.51
CA ALA A 237 -17.52 -12.24 -1.72
C ALA A 237 -18.17 -11.62 -0.48
N SER A 238 -19.26 -10.90 -0.67
CA SER A 238 -20.07 -10.40 0.43
C SER A 238 -21.54 -10.37 0.05
N HIS A 239 -22.41 -10.60 1.02
CA HIS A 239 -23.83 -10.76 0.84
C HIS A 239 -24.63 -9.79 1.71
N TYR A 240 -25.84 -9.46 1.29
CA TYR A 240 -26.90 -8.96 2.18
C TYR A 240 -28.27 -9.37 1.65
N LEU A 241 -29.28 -9.37 2.51
CA LEU A 241 -30.68 -9.56 2.13
C LEU A 241 -31.45 -8.26 2.31
N GLY A 242 -31.83 -7.63 1.21
CA GLY A 242 -32.67 -6.44 1.24
C GLY A 242 -34.12 -6.79 1.51
N GLN A 243 -34.74 -6.18 2.51
CA GLN A 243 -36.16 -6.37 2.84
C GLN A 243 -36.91 -5.04 2.86
N LEU A 244 -38.15 -5.03 2.35
CA LEU A 244 -38.98 -3.83 2.40
C LEU A 244 -39.23 -3.41 3.86
N PRO A 245 -39.40 -2.11 4.15
CA PRO A 245 -39.69 -1.61 5.50
C PRO A 245 -40.80 -2.41 6.18
N GLY A 246 -41.93 -2.68 5.51
CA GLY A 246 -43.04 -3.47 6.06
C GLY A 246 -42.80 -4.98 6.27
N GLN A 247 -41.65 -5.51 5.84
CA GLN A 247 -41.19 -6.86 6.19
C GLN A 247 -40.17 -6.87 7.35
N VAL A 248 -39.68 -5.71 7.78
CA VAL A 248 -38.75 -5.53 8.90
C VAL A 248 -39.46 -4.84 10.09
N GLU A 249 -40.39 -3.95 9.80
CA GLU A 249 -41.26 -3.24 10.72
C GLU A 249 -42.25 -4.22 11.37
N GLY A 250 -42.11 -4.38 12.69
CA GLY A 250 -42.85 -5.37 13.48
C GLY A 250 -42.16 -6.72 13.63
N ARG A 251 -41.04 -6.99 12.94
CA ARG A 251 -40.21 -8.17 13.27
C ARG A 251 -39.57 -7.95 14.62
N LYS A 252 -39.70 -8.98 15.45
CA LYS A 252 -39.06 -9.00 16.74
C LYS A 252 -37.94 -10.02 16.76
N VAL A 253 -36.92 -9.73 17.55
CA VAL A 253 -35.81 -10.63 17.83
C VAL A 253 -35.79 -10.98 19.29
N GLN A 254 -35.39 -12.22 19.57
CA GLN A 254 -35.16 -12.66 20.93
C GLN A 254 -33.71 -12.38 21.31
N ILE A 255 -33.49 -11.68 22.42
CA ILE A 255 -32.16 -11.35 22.94
C ILE A 255 -32.10 -11.66 24.44
N CYS A 256 -30.95 -12.13 24.92
CA CYS A 256 -30.69 -12.30 26.34
C CYS A 256 -30.32 -10.95 26.94
N HIS A 257 -31.30 -10.33 27.62
CA HIS A 257 -31.17 -9.02 28.21
C HIS A 257 -30.69 -9.09 29.65
N ARG A 258 -29.69 -8.27 29.99
CA ARG A 258 -29.13 -8.21 31.34
C ARG A 258 -30.03 -7.38 32.26
N THR A 259 -30.60 -8.00 33.28
CA THR A 259 -31.40 -7.31 34.30
C THR A 259 -30.52 -6.66 35.37
N GLY A 260 -31.09 -5.70 36.11
CA GLY A 260 -30.36 -4.93 37.13
C GLY A 260 -29.81 -5.75 38.31
N ASN A 261 -30.25 -7.00 38.48
CA ASN A 261 -29.71 -7.96 39.45
C ASN A 261 -28.57 -8.83 38.88
N GLY A 262 -28.11 -8.58 37.66
CA GLY A 262 -27.02 -9.30 37.00
C GLY A 262 -27.41 -10.63 36.36
N GLN A 263 -28.70 -10.98 36.34
CA GLN A 263 -29.21 -12.14 35.60
C GLN A 263 -29.53 -11.77 34.14
N TYR A 264 -29.76 -12.78 33.31
CA TYR A 264 -30.16 -12.59 31.92
C TYR A 264 -31.53 -13.22 31.67
N HIS A 265 -32.37 -12.49 30.95
CA HIS A 265 -33.72 -12.92 30.61
C HIS A 265 -33.93 -12.81 29.11
N LEU A 266 -34.62 -13.79 28.52
CA LEU A 266 -35.00 -13.74 27.12
C LEU A 266 -36.13 -12.72 26.95
N ILE A 267 -35.86 -11.65 26.21
CA ILE A 267 -36.87 -10.65 25.84
C ILE A 267 -37.07 -10.63 24.34
N GLU A 268 -38.26 -10.20 23.94
CA GLU A 268 -38.63 -10.07 22.54
C GLU A 268 -38.73 -8.57 22.19
N ILE A 269 -37.77 -8.07 21.44
CA ILE A 269 -37.63 -6.64 21.12
C ILE A 269 -37.84 -6.39 19.63
N SER A 270 -38.22 -5.16 19.26
CA SER A 270 -38.13 -4.76 17.85
C SER A 270 -36.70 -4.94 17.34
N ILE A 271 -36.55 -5.44 16.12
CA ILE A 271 -35.25 -5.51 15.44
C ILE A 271 -34.52 -4.15 15.43
N ASN A 272 -35.26 -3.03 15.39
CA ASN A 272 -34.69 -1.68 15.44
C ASN A 272 -34.03 -1.33 16.78
N ALA A 273 -34.43 -2.00 17.85
CA ALA A 273 -33.84 -1.82 19.18
C ALA A 273 -32.62 -2.73 19.40
N GLU A 274 -32.38 -3.72 18.53
CA GLU A 274 -31.28 -4.69 18.69
C GLU A 274 -29.90 -4.01 18.83
N PRO A 275 -29.52 -3.01 18.01
CA PRO A 275 -28.21 -2.36 18.16
C PRO A 275 -28.05 -1.65 19.51
N ALA A 276 -29.11 -1.00 20.01
CA ALA A 276 -29.08 -0.34 21.31
C ALA A 276 -28.98 -1.35 22.46
N HIS A 277 -29.73 -2.45 22.40
CA HIS A 277 -29.62 -3.52 23.41
C HIS A 277 -28.22 -4.15 23.42
N ARG A 278 -27.64 -4.42 22.25
CA ARG A 278 -26.27 -4.95 22.14
C ARG A 278 -25.22 -4.01 22.70
N ALA A 279 -25.35 -2.71 22.45
CA ALA A 279 -24.42 -1.70 22.97
C ALA A 279 -24.39 -1.65 24.50
N HIS A 280 -25.47 -2.08 25.17
CA HIS A 280 -25.59 -2.08 26.63
C HIS A 280 -25.42 -3.47 27.26
N GLY A 281 -24.90 -4.46 26.52
CA GLY A 281 -24.45 -5.74 27.05
C GLY A 281 -25.37 -6.93 26.81
N ASP A 282 -26.34 -6.81 25.91
CA ASP A 282 -27.22 -7.90 25.50
C ASP A 282 -26.67 -8.64 24.27
N ALA A 283 -26.95 -9.94 24.16
CA ALA A 283 -26.61 -10.71 22.96
C ALA A 283 -27.63 -11.82 22.70
N LYS A 284 -27.65 -12.39 21.50
CA LYS A 284 -28.58 -13.48 21.17
C LYS A 284 -28.14 -14.78 21.84
N VAL A 285 -29.08 -15.71 21.98
CA VAL A 285 -28.78 -17.10 22.34
C VAL A 285 -27.69 -17.65 21.41
N GLY A 286 -26.68 -18.30 21.97
CA GLY A 286 -25.53 -18.88 21.25
C GLY A 286 -24.40 -17.89 20.96
N GLU A 287 -24.62 -16.59 21.12
CA GLU A 287 -23.57 -15.59 20.94
C GLU A 287 -22.72 -15.43 22.22
N PRO A 288 -21.49 -14.89 22.10
CA PRO A 288 -20.64 -14.60 23.25
C PRO A 288 -21.32 -13.66 24.25
N VAL A 289 -21.15 -13.93 25.54
CA VAL A 289 -21.65 -13.08 26.61
C VAL A 289 -20.77 -11.82 26.71
N PRO A 290 -21.32 -10.61 26.51
CA PRO A 290 -20.53 -9.39 26.58
C PRO A 290 -19.82 -9.23 27.93
N GLY A 291 -18.50 -9.04 27.89
CA GLY A 291 -17.66 -8.93 29.09
C GLY A 291 -17.33 -10.25 29.80
N SER A 292 -17.66 -11.41 29.24
CA SER A 292 -17.31 -12.73 29.78
C SER A 292 -16.65 -13.61 28.71
N PRO A 293 -15.31 -13.52 28.53
CA PRO A 293 -14.59 -14.26 27.49
C PRO A 293 -14.80 -15.78 27.57
N GLY A 294 -15.03 -16.41 26.41
CA GLY A 294 -15.20 -17.85 26.29
C GLY A 294 -16.57 -18.38 26.77
N LYS A 295 -17.51 -17.49 27.13
CA LYS A 295 -18.86 -17.85 27.53
C LYS A 295 -19.88 -17.49 26.47
N VAL A 296 -20.91 -18.32 26.31
CA VAL A 296 -22.04 -18.08 25.38
C VAL A 296 -23.39 -18.18 26.09
N PHE A 297 -24.41 -17.54 25.54
CA PHE A 297 -25.77 -17.69 26.05
C PHE A 297 -26.39 -19.04 25.67
N THR A 298 -26.93 -19.76 26.64
CA THR A 298 -27.74 -20.97 26.39
C THR A 298 -29.14 -20.60 25.90
N ALA A 299 -29.91 -21.60 25.46
CA ALA A 299 -31.30 -21.41 25.02
C ALA A 299 -32.22 -20.79 26.09
N SER A 300 -31.84 -20.89 27.37
CA SER A 300 -32.56 -20.30 28.51
C SER A 300 -31.92 -18.99 28.99
N CYS A 301 -31.05 -18.37 28.20
CA CYS A 301 -30.22 -17.22 28.59
C CYS A 301 -29.33 -17.47 29.82
N GLY A 302 -29.00 -18.73 30.10
CA GLY A 302 -27.92 -19.07 31.02
C GLY A 302 -26.56 -18.78 30.38
N VAL A 303 -25.52 -18.71 31.22
CA VAL A 303 -24.13 -18.54 30.77
C VAL A 303 -23.46 -19.92 30.80
N SER A 304 -23.03 -20.42 29.64
CA SER A 304 -22.27 -21.68 29.50
C SER A 304 -20.81 -21.39 29.19
#